data_AF-A0A1F2RZA5-F1
#
_entry.id   AF-A0A1F2RZA5-F1
#
_cell.length_a   1.000
_cell.length_b   1.000
_cell.length_c   1.000
_cell.angle_alpha   90.00
_cell.angle_beta   90.00
_cell.angle_gamma   90.00
#
_symmetry.space_group_name_H-M   'P 1'
#
loop_
_entity.id
_entity.type
_entity.pdbx_description
1 polymer ?
#
loop_
_entity_poly.entity_id
_entity_poly.type
_entity_poly.pdbx_seq_one_letter_code
_entity_poly.pdbx_strand_id
1 'polypeptide(L)'
;MEYFSLLRPLYELQIARLFADSPAYFPLFRSCNRGMKDNTWCGRCPKCLFVYAALYPFLEREQMLGIFGADLFAGKGARPILEALLGLDANKPFECVGTKEETLAAIYLCAKKYRGQGIELPPTLRAIEETVLSTRSDLPQLAQRVLTAWTDQHYLPPELAALLHQRIASS
;
A
#
# COMPACT_ATOMS: atom_id res chain seq x y z
N MET A 1 -28.28 -13.81 -11.70
CA MET A 1 -26.84 -13.90 -12.00
C MET A 1 -26.15 -12.94 -11.06
N GLU A 2 -25.53 -13.44 -9.99
CA GLU A 2 -24.88 -12.59 -9.00
C GLU A 2 -23.41 -12.43 -9.37
N TYR A 3 -22.99 -11.18 -9.60
CA TYR A 3 -21.61 -10.84 -9.93
C TYR A 3 -20.81 -10.65 -8.64
N PHE A 4 -19.87 -11.55 -8.37
CA PHE A 4 -18.97 -11.44 -7.22
C PHE A 4 -17.61 -10.89 -7.62
N SER A 5 -16.93 -10.24 -6.68
CA SER A 5 -15.54 -9.81 -6.85
C SER A 5 -14.72 -10.42 -5.72
N LEU A 6 -13.72 -11.23 -6.10
CA LEU A 6 -12.80 -11.90 -5.16
C LEU A 6 -12.09 -10.92 -4.24
N LEU A 7 -11.81 -9.72 -4.73
CA LEU A 7 -10.99 -8.72 -4.04
C LEU A 7 -11.82 -7.70 -3.26
N ARG A 8 -13.13 -7.58 -3.53
CA ARG A 8 -14.00 -6.62 -2.84
C ARG A 8 -14.02 -6.73 -1.32
N PRO A 9 -13.85 -7.90 -0.67
CA PRO A 9 -13.78 -7.94 0.79
C PRO A 9 -12.46 -7.46 1.37
N LEU A 10 -11.48 -7.13 0.53
CA LEU A 10 -10.11 -6.84 0.94
C LEU A 10 -9.78 -5.37 0.73
N TYR A 11 -8.98 -4.84 1.66
CA TYR A 11 -8.21 -3.64 1.45
C TYR A 11 -7.08 -3.89 0.44
N GLU A 12 -6.67 -2.84 -0.27
CA GLU A 12 -5.56 -2.86 -1.21
C GLU A 12 -4.26 -3.26 -0.51
N LEU A 13 -4.09 -2.90 0.77
CA LEU A 13 -2.94 -3.35 1.57
C LEU A 13 -2.92 -4.87 1.77
N GLN A 14 -4.08 -5.51 1.94
CA GLN A 14 -4.19 -6.97 2.04
C GLN A 14 -3.89 -7.62 0.70
N ILE A 15 -4.39 -7.04 -0.39
CA ILE A 15 -4.10 -7.50 -1.77
C ILE A 15 -2.61 -7.38 -2.06
N ALA A 16 -1.96 -6.28 -1.67
CA ALA A 16 -0.52 -6.07 -1.82
C ALA A 16 0.30 -7.14 -1.08
N ARG A 17 -0.13 -7.51 0.14
CA ARG A 17 0.49 -8.61 0.90
C ARG A 17 0.38 -9.94 0.16
N LEU A 18 -0.80 -10.29 -0.35
CA LEU A 18 -1.01 -11.53 -1.10
C LEU A 18 -0.24 -11.53 -2.43
N PHE A 19 -0.18 -10.38 -3.10
CA PHE A 19 0.54 -10.22 -4.36
C PHE A 19 2.05 -10.37 -4.18
N ALA A 20 2.60 -10.01 -3.01
CA ALA A 20 4.02 -10.14 -2.72
C ALA A 20 4.54 -11.60 -2.82
N ASP A 21 3.67 -12.59 -2.64
CA ASP A 21 3.98 -14.01 -2.81
C ASP A 21 4.02 -14.47 -4.28
N SER A 22 3.83 -13.57 -5.24
CA SER A 22 3.71 -13.89 -6.67
C SER A 22 4.74 -13.16 -7.55
N PRO A 23 6.05 -13.39 -7.35
CA PRO A 23 7.12 -12.63 -8.01
C PRO A 23 7.14 -12.74 -9.54
N ALA A 24 6.58 -13.82 -10.09
CA ALA A 24 6.46 -14.02 -11.54
C ALA A 24 5.66 -12.89 -12.24
N TYR A 25 4.79 -12.18 -11.52
CA TYR A 25 3.97 -11.10 -12.08
C TYR A 25 4.54 -9.70 -11.86
N PHE A 26 5.62 -9.53 -11.08
CA PHE A 26 6.21 -8.21 -10.83
C PHE A 26 6.60 -7.45 -12.10
N PRO A 27 7.17 -8.08 -13.15
CA PRO A 27 7.49 -7.39 -14.40
C PRO A 27 6.26 -6.93 -15.18
N LEU A 28 5.12 -7.58 -15.00
CA LEU A 28 3.87 -7.32 -15.74
C LEU A 28 2.95 -6.35 -14.99
N PHE A 29 3.14 -6.18 -13.68
CA PHE A 29 2.29 -5.37 -12.82
C PHE A 29 2.49 -3.87 -13.06
N ARG A 30 1.42 -3.23 -13.57
CA ARG A 30 1.34 -1.78 -13.83
C ARG A 30 -0.10 -1.31 -13.63
N SER A 31 -0.29 -0.25 -12.83
CA SER A 31 -1.61 0.40 -12.69
C SER A 31 -1.57 1.92 -12.86
N CYS A 32 -0.38 2.50 -13.09
CA CYS A 32 -0.17 3.94 -13.23
C CYS A 32 -0.95 4.54 -14.42
N ASN A 33 -1.83 5.49 -14.14
CA ASN A 33 -2.58 6.19 -15.20
C ASN A 33 -1.68 7.03 -16.10
N ARG A 34 -0.71 7.74 -15.50
CA ARG A 34 0.19 8.65 -16.22
C ARG A 34 1.19 7.93 -17.11
N GLY A 35 1.58 6.71 -16.75
CA GLY A 35 2.51 5.88 -17.52
C GLY A 35 1.83 4.82 -18.38
N MET A 36 0.50 4.85 -18.50
CA MET A 36 -0.28 3.83 -19.20
C MET A 36 0.14 3.67 -20.68
N LYS A 37 0.42 4.78 -21.37
CA LYS A 37 0.81 4.75 -22.80
C LYS A 37 2.11 3.97 -23.03
N ASP A 38 3.05 4.08 -22.12
CA ASP A 38 4.39 3.50 -22.22
C ASP A 38 4.54 2.23 -21.37
N ASN A 39 3.44 1.78 -20.73
CA ASN A 39 3.43 0.68 -19.76
C ASN A 39 4.45 0.85 -18.61
N THR A 40 4.59 2.06 -18.09
CA THR A 40 5.58 2.42 -17.06
C THR A 40 4.94 2.91 -15.76
N TRP A 41 5.71 2.85 -14.66
CA TRP A 41 5.42 3.65 -13.46
C TRP A 41 6.02 5.04 -13.63
N CYS A 42 5.20 6.09 -13.52
CA CYS A 42 5.76 7.45 -13.58
C CYS A 42 6.52 7.85 -12.30
N GLY A 43 6.36 7.10 -11.20
CA GLY A 43 7.06 7.31 -9.92
C GLY A 43 6.68 8.58 -9.14
N ARG A 44 5.75 9.40 -9.65
CA ARG A 44 5.48 10.75 -9.15
C ARG A 44 4.01 11.12 -9.07
N CYS A 45 3.12 10.13 -9.04
CA CYS A 45 1.68 10.34 -8.92
C CYS A 45 1.10 9.64 -7.68
N PRO A 46 -0.07 10.07 -7.20
CA PRO A 46 -0.71 9.49 -6.02
C PRO A 46 -0.81 7.96 -6.10
N LYS A 47 -1.25 7.42 -7.25
CA LYS A 47 -1.29 5.96 -7.45
C LYS A 47 0.06 5.26 -7.34
N CYS A 48 1.14 5.82 -7.89
CA CYS A 48 2.47 5.21 -7.76
C CYS A 48 2.91 5.15 -6.30
N LEU A 49 2.74 6.26 -5.57
CA LEU A 49 3.16 6.38 -4.18
C LEU A 49 2.32 5.51 -3.25
N PHE A 50 1.01 5.44 -3.48
CA PHE A 50 0.12 4.55 -2.74
C PHE A 50 0.50 3.07 -2.94
N VAL A 51 0.62 2.61 -4.19
CA VAL A 51 0.98 1.21 -4.48
C VAL A 51 2.38 0.88 -3.96
N TYR A 52 3.33 1.80 -4.08
CA TYR A 52 4.66 1.64 -3.50
C TYR A 52 4.60 1.45 -1.98
N ALA A 53 3.86 2.32 -1.27
CA ALA A 53 3.68 2.20 0.17
C ALA A 53 2.93 0.93 0.59
N ALA A 54 1.97 0.45 -0.21
CA ALA A 54 1.23 -0.78 0.07
C ALA A 54 2.09 -2.04 -0.11
N LEU A 55 3.01 -2.06 -1.09
CA LEU A 55 3.87 -3.22 -1.36
C LEU A 55 5.14 -3.26 -0.49
N TYR A 56 5.71 -2.10 -0.17
CA TYR A 56 7.01 -2.00 0.52
C TYR A 56 7.12 -2.82 1.83
N PRO A 57 6.07 -2.93 2.68
CA PRO A 57 6.14 -3.76 3.89
C PRO A 57 6.44 -5.24 3.61
N PHE A 58 6.06 -5.74 2.43
CA PHE A 58 6.06 -7.17 2.09
C PHE A 58 7.14 -7.56 1.08
N LEU A 59 7.81 -6.59 0.46
CA LEU A 59 8.84 -6.81 -0.55
C LEU A 59 10.18 -6.22 -0.13
N GLU A 60 11.26 -6.88 -0.54
CA GLU A 60 12.62 -6.36 -0.33
C GLU A 60 12.92 -5.18 -1.25
N ARG A 61 13.90 -4.37 -0.83
CA ARG A 61 14.25 -3.13 -1.53
C ARG A 61 14.59 -3.39 -3.00
N GLU A 62 15.31 -4.46 -3.29
CA GLU A 62 15.72 -4.85 -4.65
C GLU A 62 14.50 -5.16 -5.52
N GLN A 63 13.47 -5.82 -4.97
CA GLN A 63 12.22 -6.09 -5.67
C GLN A 63 11.45 -4.80 -5.93
N MET A 64 11.39 -3.89 -4.95
CA MET A 64 10.77 -2.58 -5.11
C MET A 64 11.47 -1.76 -6.20
N LEU A 65 12.80 -1.74 -6.22
CA LEU A 65 13.58 -1.09 -7.28
C LEU A 65 13.36 -1.75 -8.64
N GLY A 66 13.23 -3.08 -8.71
CA GLY A 66 12.90 -3.79 -9.95
C GLY A 66 11.51 -3.44 -10.51
N ILE A 67 10.51 -3.24 -9.64
CA ILE A 67 9.15 -2.89 -10.05
C ILE A 67 9.07 -1.43 -10.50
N PHE A 68 9.57 -0.50 -9.69
CA PHE A 68 9.34 0.94 -9.85
C PHE A 68 10.52 1.71 -10.48
N GLY A 69 11.70 1.10 -10.54
CA GLY A 69 12.93 1.71 -11.06
C GLY A 69 13.65 2.67 -10.11
N ALA A 70 13.02 3.07 -9.00
CA ALA A 70 13.60 3.99 -8.03
C ALA A 70 12.93 3.86 -6.65
N ASP A 71 13.60 4.36 -5.61
CA ASP A 71 13.00 4.55 -4.29
C ASP A 71 12.09 5.78 -4.31
N LEU A 72 10.77 5.55 -4.30
CA LEU A 72 9.80 6.64 -4.40
C LEU A 72 9.72 7.47 -3.12
N PHE A 73 10.11 6.93 -1.95
CA PHE A 73 10.16 7.72 -0.71
C PHE A 73 11.32 8.70 -0.69
N ALA A 74 12.39 8.43 -1.44
CA ALA A 74 13.50 9.37 -1.65
C ALA A 74 13.22 10.39 -2.77
N GLY A 75 12.13 10.23 -3.52
CA GLY A 75 11.79 11.06 -4.68
C GLY A 75 11.45 12.51 -4.32
N LYS A 76 11.92 13.46 -5.14
CA LYS A 76 11.52 14.87 -5.03
C LYS A 76 10.00 15.01 -5.23
N GLY A 77 9.33 15.68 -4.29
CA GLY A 77 7.88 15.90 -4.34
C GLY A 77 7.03 14.72 -3.85
N ALA A 78 7.64 13.63 -3.36
CA ALA A 78 6.89 12.51 -2.78
C ALA A 78 6.13 12.91 -1.50
N ARG A 79 6.75 13.74 -0.67
CA ARG A 79 6.17 14.25 0.59
C ARG A 79 4.77 14.85 0.44
N PRO A 80 4.55 15.93 -0.34
CA PRO A 80 3.23 16.52 -0.46
C PRO A 80 2.18 15.54 -1.01
N ILE A 81 2.59 14.58 -1.86
CA ILE A 81 1.68 13.54 -2.37
C ILE A 81 1.25 12.59 -1.25
N LEU A 82 2.19 12.10 -0.43
CA LEU A 82 1.85 11.23 0.70
C LEU A 82 1.06 11.98 1.79
N GLU A 83 1.37 13.24 2.07
CA GLU A 83 0.59 14.08 2.98
C GLU A 83 -0.85 14.26 2.50
N ALA A 84 -1.06 14.44 1.18
CA ALA A 84 -2.39 14.50 0.57
C ALA A 84 -3.13 13.15 0.64
N LEU A 85 -2.44 12.01 0.46
CA LEU A 85 -3.02 10.67 0.62
C LEU A 85 -3.42 10.37 2.07
N LEU A 86 -2.66 10.87 3.04
CA LEU A 86 -3.02 10.87 4.46
C LEU A 86 -4.15 11.86 4.79
N GLY A 87 -4.50 12.73 3.85
CA GLY A 87 -5.54 13.73 4.01
C GLY A 87 -5.17 14.87 4.95
N LEU A 88 -3.87 15.17 5.05
CA LEU A 88 -3.31 16.31 5.78
C LEU A 88 -3.35 17.60 4.93
N ASP A 89 -3.41 17.45 3.62
CA ASP A 89 -3.72 18.54 2.68
C ASP A 89 -5.25 18.63 2.49
N ALA A 90 -5.77 19.86 2.44
CA ALA A 90 -7.16 20.14 2.10
C ALA A 90 -7.50 19.70 0.66
N ASN A 91 -6.50 19.65 -0.22
CA ASN A 91 -6.65 19.21 -1.60
C ASN A 91 -6.52 17.69 -1.73
N LYS A 92 -7.64 16.98 -1.59
CA LYS A 92 -7.69 15.52 -1.83
C LYS A 92 -7.28 15.20 -3.28
N PRO A 93 -6.39 14.22 -3.51
CA PRO A 93 -6.07 13.78 -4.87
C PRO A 93 -7.32 13.33 -5.63
N PHE A 94 -7.43 13.70 -6.91
CA PHE A 94 -8.53 13.25 -7.78
C PHE A 94 -8.51 11.75 -8.06
N GLU A 95 -7.34 11.09 -7.96
CA GLU A 95 -7.24 9.64 -8.09
C GLU A 95 -7.79 8.97 -6.83
N CYS A 96 -8.83 8.13 -6.98
CA CYS A 96 -9.30 7.26 -5.91
C CYS A 96 -8.28 6.13 -5.70
N VAL A 97 -7.40 6.28 -4.71
CA VAL A 97 -6.37 5.29 -4.37
C VAL A 97 -6.36 5.05 -2.87
N GLY A 98 -6.81 3.86 -2.46
CA GLY A 98 -6.92 3.46 -1.06
C GLY A 98 -7.75 4.41 -0.17
N THR A 99 -7.89 4.02 1.09
CA THR A 99 -8.42 4.89 2.14
C THR A 99 -7.29 5.63 2.88
N LYS A 100 -7.65 6.69 3.62
CA LYS A 100 -6.71 7.38 4.53
C LYS A 100 -6.16 6.40 5.58
N GLU A 101 -7.03 5.54 6.10
CA GLU A 101 -6.68 4.53 7.10
C GLU A 101 -5.69 3.50 6.54
N GLU A 102 -5.93 2.98 5.33
CA GLU A 102 -5.00 2.09 4.65
C GLU A 102 -3.65 2.74 4.37
N THR A 103 -3.67 3.98 3.88
CA THR A 103 -2.42 4.71 3.58
C THR A 103 -1.61 4.90 4.86
N LEU A 104 -2.27 5.26 5.96
CA LEU A 104 -1.61 5.41 7.26
C LEU A 104 -1.05 4.08 7.79
N ALA A 105 -1.81 2.99 7.68
CA ALA A 105 -1.34 1.65 8.04
C ALA A 105 -0.13 1.22 7.19
N ALA A 106 -0.18 1.42 5.88
CA ALA A 106 0.89 1.11 4.95
C ALA A 106 2.17 1.87 5.28
N ILE A 107 2.09 3.19 5.48
CA ILE A 107 3.23 4.04 5.83
C ILE A 107 3.82 3.66 7.19
N TYR A 108 2.98 3.38 8.19
CA TYR A 108 3.43 2.89 9.49
C TYR A 108 4.22 1.57 9.36
N LEU A 109 3.73 0.62 8.57
CA LEU A 109 4.41 -0.66 8.35
C LEU A 109 5.73 -0.48 7.58
N CYS A 110 5.79 0.46 6.62
CA CYS A 110 7.04 0.83 5.95
C CYS A 110 8.07 1.32 6.98
N ALA A 111 7.71 2.33 7.80
CA ALA A 111 8.60 2.86 8.81
C ALA A 111 9.03 1.80 9.83
N LYS A 112 8.12 0.91 10.24
CA LYS A 112 8.42 -0.24 11.10
C LYS A 112 9.44 -1.18 10.44
N LYS A 113 9.32 -1.48 9.14
CA LYS A 113 10.27 -2.32 8.39
C LYS A 113 11.67 -1.68 8.39
N TYR A 114 11.79 -0.40 8.05
CA TYR A 114 13.06 0.33 8.08
C TYR A 114 13.73 0.26 9.45
N ARG A 115 12.99 0.57 10.54
CA ARG A 115 13.51 0.49 11.91
C ARG A 115 13.95 -0.92 12.28
N GLY A 116 13.15 -1.94 11.93
CA GLY A 116 13.48 -3.34 12.18
C GLY A 116 14.74 -3.82 11.45
N GLN A 117 15.05 -3.22 10.29
CA GLN A 117 16.27 -3.47 9.53
C GLN A 117 17.46 -2.58 9.96
N GLY A 118 17.26 -1.64 10.89
CA GLY A 118 18.29 -0.68 11.29
C GLY A 118 18.68 0.31 10.17
N ILE A 119 17.81 0.48 9.17
CA ILE A 119 18.05 1.37 8.03
C ILE A 119 17.44 2.74 8.33
N GLU A 120 18.19 3.78 7.98
CA GLU A 120 17.74 5.16 8.11
C GLU A 120 16.51 5.44 7.21
N LEU A 121 15.52 6.16 7.75
CA LEU A 121 14.33 6.49 6.97
C LEU A 121 14.65 7.48 5.85
N PRO A 122 14.10 7.25 4.64
CA PRO A 122 14.19 8.21 3.54
C PRO A 122 13.48 9.53 3.92
N PRO A 123 13.87 10.66 3.31
CA PRO A 123 13.43 11.99 3.74
C PRO A 123 11.91 12.14 3.89
N THR A 124 11.15 11.56 2.96
CA THR A 124 9.69 11.62 3.00
C THR A 124 9.12 10.84 4.20
N LEU A 125 9.58 9.61 4.45
CA LEU A 125 9.08 8.81 5.56
C LEU A 125 9.48 9.41 6.91
N ARG A 126 10.68 9.98 7.02
CA ARG A 126 11.11 10.69 8.23
C ARG A 126 10.21 11.87 8.56
N ALA A 127 9.92 12.71 7.56
CA ALA A 127 9.05 13.86 7.76
C ALA A 127 7.64 13.44 8.22
N ILE A 128 7.08 12.38 7.63
CA ILE A 128 5.77 11.83 8.03
C ILE A 128 5.85 11.17 9.41
N GLU A 129 6.96 10.49 9.73
CA GLU A 129 7.18 9.92 11.05
C GLU A 129 7.14 10.99 12.14
N GLU A 130 7.90 12.08 11.96
CA GLU A 130 7.99 13.19 12.91
C GLU A 130 6.65 13.91 13.10
N THR A 131 5.88 14.10 12.02
CA THR A 131 4.65 14.91 12.04
C THR A 131 3.38 14.12 12.31
N VAL A 132 3.33 12.83 11.93
CA VAL A 132 2.11 12.02 11.94
C VAL A 132 2.27 10.77 12.78
N LEU A 133 3.33 9.98 12.55
CA LEU A 133 3.42 8.67 13.20
C LEU A 133 3.78 8.79 14.69
N SER A 134 4.66 9.73 15.04
CA SER A 134 5.13 9.98 16.40
C SER A 134 4.01 10.41 17.36
N THR A 135 2.95 11.01 16.84
CA THR A 135 1.82 11.55 17.61
C THR A 135 0.70 10.54 17.81
N ARG A 136 0.83 9.32 17.27
CA ARG A 136 -0.23 8.31 17.25
C ARG A 136 0.21 6.99 17.87
N SER A 137 -0.46 6.62 18.96
CA SER A 137 -0.25 5.33 19.64
C SER A 137 -1.11 4.19 19.09
N ASP A 138 -2.13 4.49 18.28
CA ASP A 138 -3.11 3.52 17.75
C ASP A 138 -2.64 2.80 16.48
N LEU A 139 -1.50 3.17 15.91
CA LEU A 139 -0.99 2.66 14.64
C LEU A 139 -0.81 1.14 14.58
N PRO A 140 -0.28 0.46 15.63
CA PRO A 140 -0.18 -0.99 15.61
C PRO A 140 -1.56 -1.67 15.45
N GLN A 141 -2.55 -1.18 16.21
CA GLN A 141 -3.92 -1.72 16.18
C GLN A 141 -4.62 -1.37 14.87
N LEU A 142 -4.41 -0.17 14.34
CA LEU A 142 -4.90 0.24 13.03
C LEU A 142 -4.37 -0.67 11.93
N ALA A 143 -3.05 -0.90 11.90
CA ALA A 143 -2.42 -1.77 10.90
C ALA A 143 -2.94 -3.21 11.00
N GLN A 144 -3.09 -3.74 12.22
CA GLN A 144 -3.68 -5.06 12.42
C GLN A 144 -5.11 -5.12 11.89
N ARG A 145 -5.96 -4.14 12.26
CA ARG A 145 -7.35 -4.06 11.79
C ARG A 145 -7.44 -4.02 10.27
N VAL A 146 -6.62 -3.20 9.61
CA VAL A 146 -6.60 -3.11 8.14
C VAL A 146 -6.16 -4.45 7.53
N LEU A 147 -5.14 -5.11 8.09
CA LEU A 147 -4.64 -6.37 7.55
C LEU A 147 -5.60 -7.55 7.77
N THR A 148 -6.49 -7.49 8.76
CA THR A 148 -7.44 -8.58 9.05
C THR A 148 -8.90 -8.24 8.73
N ALA A 149 -9.19 -7.05 8.21
CA ALA A 149 -10.55 -6.66 7.89
C ALA A 149 -11.15 -7.57 6.81
N TRP A 150 -12.48 -7.71 6.89
CA TRP A 150 -13.31 -8.42 5.93
C TRP A 150 -14.62 -7.65 5.78
N THR A 151 -15.06 -7.42 4.54
CA THR A 151 -16.43 -6.95 4.29
C THR A 151 -17.33 -8.13 3.97
N ASP A 152 -18.60 -8.10 4.34
CA ASP A 152 -19.58 -9.17 4.03
C ASP A 152 -20.34 -8.91 2.70
N GLN A 153 -20.15 -7.74 2.08
CA GLN A 153 -20.79 -7.35 0.81
C GLN A 153 -19.99 -7.78 -0.43
N HIS A 154 -19.68 -9.07 -0.56
CA HIS A 154 -18.82 -9.60 -1.63
C HIS A 154 -19.48 -10.65 -2.54
N TYR A 155 -20.60 -11.24 -2.11
CA TYR A 155 -21.30 -12.33 -2.83
C TYR A 155 -20.38 -13.51 -3.21
N LEU A 156 -19.29 -13.74 -2.46
CA LEU A 156 -18.35 -14.81 -2.79
C LEU A 156 -18.95 -16.18 -2.48
N PRO A 157 -18.71 -17.18 -3.36
CA PRO A 157 -18.90 -18.57 -3.00
C PRO A 157 -18.16 -18.91 -1.70
N PRO A 158 -18.77 -19.70 -0.78
CA PRO A 158 -18.18 -20.00 0.53
C PRO A 158 -16.76 -20.58 0.46
N GLU A 159 -16.46 -21.39 -0.55
CA GLU A 159 -15.14 -21.99 -0.76
C GLU A 159 -14.04 -20.95 -1.01
N LEU A 160 -14.33 -19.92 -1.82
CA LEU A 160 -13.40 -18.84 -2.10
C LEU A 160 -13.24 -17.90 -0.91
N ALA A 161 -14.33 -17.64 -0.18
CA ALA A 161 -14.26 -16.86 1.07
C ALA A 161 -13.39 -17.57 2.11
N ALA A 162 -13.57 -18.88 2.31
CA ALA A 162 -12.77 -19.68 3.24
C ALA A 162 -11.28 -19.66 2.89
N LEU A 163 -10.92 -19.78 1.60
CA LEU A 163 -9.54 -19.69 1.14
C LEU A 163 -8.91 -18.32 1.46
N LEU A 164 -9.62 -17.23 1.21
CA LEU A 164 -9.13 -15.89 1.52
C LEU A 164 -8.99 -15.66 3.01
N HIS A 165 -9.95 -16.10 3.83
CA HIS A 165 -9.85 -16.02 5.29
C HIS A 165 -8.62 -16.73 5.83
N GLN A 166 -8.35 -17.95 5.35
CA GLN A 166 -7.14 -18.70 5.74
C GLN A 166 -5.87 -17.92 5.40
N ARG A 167 -5.79 -17.33 4.22
CA ARG A 167 -4.63 -16.56 3.78
C ARG A 167 -4.44 -15.24 4.55
N ILE A 168 -5.53 -14.59 4.93
CA ILE A 168 -5.48 -13.31 5.66
C ILE A 168 -5.16 -13.49 7.13
N ALA A 169 -5.69 -14.53 7.77
CA ALA A 169 -5.49 -14.81 9.19
C ALA A 169 -4.12 -15.45 9.51
N SER A 170 -3.49 -16.08 8.52
CA SER A 170 -2.21 -16.82 8.70
C SER A 170 -0.96 -15.98 8.38
N SER A 171 -1.13 -14.69 8.07
CA SER A 171 -0.08 -13.80 7.56
C SER A 171 0.10 -12.56 8.43
#